data_AF-A0A6L9KEB3-F1
#
_entry.id   AF-A0A6L9KEB3-F1
#
_cell.length_a   1.000
_cell.length_b   1.000
_cell.length_c   1.000
_cell.angle_alpha   90.00
_cell.angle_beta   90.00
_cell.angle_gamma   90.00
#
_symmetry.space_group_name_H-M   'P 1'
#
loop_
_entity.id
_entity.type
_entity.pdbx_description
1 polymer ?
#
loop_
_entity_poly.entity_id
_entity_poly.type
_entity_poly.pdbx_seq_one_letter_code
_entity_poly.pdbx_strand_id
1 'polypeptide(L)'
;MKSKPTLQFCLIMDIIGSASYFIPGVGEWTDIAWAPISAYIFYRSFGGKTGAIGSIINFTEELLPFIDFIPTFTIAFLIKKLKTINS
;
A
#
# COMPACT_ATOMS: atom_id res chain seq x y z
N MET A 1 -8.27 8.42 15.73
CA MET A 1 -8.26 7.01 16.17
C MET A 1 -7.28 6.24 15.30
N LYS A 2 -6.22 5.63 15.86
CA LYS A 2 -5.33 4.71 15.12
C LYS A 2 -6.11 3.42 14.86
N SER A 3 -6.88 3.37 13.77
CA SER A 3 -7.48 2.12 13.32
C SER A 3 -6.36 1.15 13.01
N LYS A 4 -6.37 -0.04 13.63
CA LYS A 4 -5.39 -1.08 13.29
C LYS A 4 -5.79 -1.58 11.90
N PRO A 5 -4.88 -1.53 10.90
CA PRO A 5 -5.21 -2.07 9.58
C PRO A 5 -5.53 -3.55 9.73
N THR A 6 -6.65 -3.99 9.17
CA THR A 6 -7.02 -5.41 9.14
C THR A 6 -6.40 -6.07 7.92
N LEU A 7 -6.16 -7.39 7.98
CA LEU A 7 -5.62 -8.14 6.83
C LEU A 7 -6.50 -7.96 5.58
N GLN A 8 -7.82 -7.95 5.77
CA GLN A 8 -8.79 -7.73 4.69
C GLN A 8 -8.62 -6.36 4.03
N PHE A 9 -8.42 -5.31 4.84
CA PHE A 9 -8.17 -3.97 4.31
C PHE A 9 -6.89 -3.93 3.48
N CYS A 10 -5.80 -4.53 3.98
CA CYS A 10 -4.53 -4.59 3.26
C CYS A 10 -4.66 -5.31 1.92
N LEU A 11 -5.34 -6.46 1.89
CA LEU A 11 -5.60 -7.22 0.66
C LEU A 11 -6.41 -6.41 -0.35
N ILE A 12 -7.45 -5.70 0.11
CA ILE A 12 -8.27 -4.86 -0.77
C ILE A 12 -7.42 -3.73 -1.36
N MET A 13 -6.59 -3.07 -0.55
CA MET A 13 -5.72 -1.99 -1.03
C MET A 13 -4.70 -2.50 -2.06
N ASP A 14 -4.07 -3.64 -1.82
CA ASP A 14 -3.11 -4.24 -2.77
C ASP A 14 -3.81 -4.66 -4.09
N ILE A 15 -5.04 -5.22 -4.02
CA ILE A 15 -5.82 -5.56 -5.23
C ILE A 15 -6.24 -4.31 -6.00
N ILE A 16 -6.57 -3.22 -5.32
CA ILE A 16 -6.95 -1.96 -5.98
C ILE A 16 -5.75 -1.32 -6.68
N GLY A 17 -4.57 -1.31 -6.06
CA GLY A 17 -3.33 -0.89 -6.73
C GLY A 17 -3.12 -1.68 -8.01
N SER A 18 -3.13 -3.02 -7.91
CA SER A 18 -2.90 -3.88 -9.06
C SER A 18 -4.06 -4.00 -10.05
N ALA A 19 -5.20 -3.34 -9.79
CA ALA A 19 -6.32 -3.29 -10.73
C ALA A 19 -5.98 -2.47 -11.98
N SER A 20 -5.00 -1.58 -11.90
CA SER A 20 -4.48 -0.79 -13.03
C SER A 20 -3.95 -1.66 -14.18
N TYR A 21 -3.54 -2.90 -13.92
CA TYR A 21 -3.12 -3.87 -14.95
C TYR A 21 -4.27 -4.42 -15.82
N PHE A 22 -5.52 -4.35 -15.38
CA PHE A 22 -6.64 -4.92 -16.16
C PHE A 22 -6.97 -4.12 -17.42
N ILE A 23 -6.56 -2.84 -17.49
CA ILE A 23 -6.80 -1.96 -18.65
C ILE A 23 -5.49 -1.25 -19.02
N PRO A 24 -4.66 -1.84 -19.91
CA PRO A 24 -3.42 -1.20 -20.36
C PRO A 24 -3.74 0.15 -21.02
N GLY A 25 -3.09 1.22 -20.53
CA GLY A 25 -3.25 2.61 -21.01
C GLY A 25 -4.20 3.50 -20.20
N VAL A 26 -5.10 2.94 -19.36
CA VAL A 26 -5.87 3.72 -18.37
C VAL A 26 -5.21 3.64 -16.99
N GLY A 27 -4.62 2.49 -16.66
CA GLY A 27 -3.88 2.23 -15.43
C GLY A 27 -2.83 3.30 -15.11
N GLU A 28 -1.99 3.64 -16.08
CA GLU A 28 -0.89 4.60 -15.88
C GLU A 28 -1.37 6.02 -15.49
N TRP A 29 -2.54 6.44 -15.98
CA TRP A 29 -3.15 7.72 -15.59
C TRP A 29 -3.82 7.65 -14.23
N THR A 30 -4.42 6.51 -13.90
CA THR A 30 -5.00 6.29 -12.57
C THR A 30 -3.92 6.20 -11.50
N ASP A 31 -2.76 5.62 -11.80
CA ASP A 31 -1.63 5.47 -10.88
C ASP A 31 -1.05 6.82 -10.45
N ILE A 32 -1.02 7.82 -11.34
CA ILE A 32 -0.57 9.19 -11.00
C ILE A 32 -1.46 9.82 -9.92
N ALA A 33 -2.77 9.59 -9.98
CA ALA A 33 -3.72 10.08 -8.98
C ALA A 33 -3.81 9.17 -7.76
N TRP A 34 -3.67 7.86 -7.97
CA TRP A 34 -3.82 6.83 -6.95
C TRP A 34 -2.59 6.71 -6.05
N ALA A 35 -1.38 6.80 -6.58
CA ALA A 35 -0.12 6.77 -5.82
C ALA A 35 -0.12 7.73 -4.60
N PRO A 36 -0.43 9.03 -4.73
CA PRO A 36 -0.47 9.92 -3.56
C PRO A 36 -1.61 9.58 -2.59
N ILE A 37 -2.74 9.07 -3.09
CA ILE A 37 -3.87 8.64 -2.27
C ILE A 37 -3.51 7.38 -1.48
N SER A 38 -2.94 6.37 -2.12
CA SER A 38 -2.53 5.10 -1.53
C SER A 38 -1.43 5.33 -0.49
N ALA A 39 -0.44 6.17 -0.79
CA ALA A 39 0.61 6.59 0.15
C ALA A 39 0.03 7.28 1.40
N TYR A 40 -0.93 8.18 1.23
CA TYR A 40 -1.60 8.84 2.35
C TYR A 40 -2.38 7.85 3.21
N ILE A 41 -3.13 6.94 2.58
CA ILE A 41 -3.88 5.88 3.26
C ILE A 41 -2.91 4.96 4.02
N PHE A 42 -1.78 4.59 3.42
CA PHE A 42 -0.76 3.76 4.04
C PHE A 42 -0.19 4.44 5.30
N TYR A 43 0.22 5.70 5.18
CA TYR A 43 0.77 6.48 6.29
C TYR A 43 -0.23 6.56 7.46
N ARG A 44 -1.51 6.82 7.16
CA ARG A 44 -2.58 6.90 8.16
C ARG A 44 -2.87 5.54 8.82
N SER A 45 -2.77 4.45 8.06
CA SER A 45 -3.08 3.09 8.53
C SER A 45 -1.98 2.53 9.42
N PHE A 46 -0.72 2.63 9.00
CA PHE A 46 0.40 2.05 9.74
C PHE A 46 0.93 2.98 10.83
N GLY A 47 1.00 4.28 10.52
CA GLY A 47 1.49 5.32 11.41
C GLY A 47 2.96 5.19 11.80
N GLY A 48 3.52 6.26 12.36
CA GLY A 48 4.90 6.28 12.84
C GLY A 48 5.94 6.07 11.73
N LYS A 49 7.12 5.57 12.10
CA LYS A 49 8.24 5.38 11.17
C LYS A 49 7.95 4.34 10.09
N THR A 50 7.29 3.23 10.44
CA THR A 50 6.91 2.19 9.47
C THR A 50 5.89 2.71 8.45
N GLY A 51 4.91 3.50 8.91
CA GLY A 51 3.95 4.15 8.01
C GLY A 51 4.59 5.14 7.06
N ALA A 52 5.56 5.94 7.52
CA ALA A 52 6.25 6.93 6.69
C ALA A 52 7.16 6.30 5.63
N ILE A 53 7.92 5.26 6.01
CA ILE A 53 8.81 4.57 5.07
C ILE A 53 7.97 3.78 4.07
N GLY A 54 6.99 3.01 4.55
CA GLY A 54 6.16 2.20 3.67
C GLY A 54 5.26 3.03 2.74
N SER A 55 4.83 4.25 3.13
CA SER A 55 4.10 5.13 2.21
C SER A 55 4.95 5.63 1.05
N ILE A 56 6.25 5.86 1.27
CA ILE A 56 7.17 6.29 0.19
C ILE A 56 7.44 5.12 -0.76
N ILE A 57 7.60 3.92 -0.21
CA ILE A 57 7.77 2.69 -1.00
C ILE A 57 6.51 2.46 -1.85
N ASN A 58 5.33 2.44 -1.23
CA ASN A 58 4.06 2.24 -1.92
C ASN A 58 3.80 3.31 -2.99
N PHE A 59 4.11 4.58 -2.70
CA PHE A 59 4.02 5.65 -3.69
C PHE A 59 4.90 5.40 -4.92
N THR A 60 6.13 4.92 -4.69
CA THR A 60 7.11 4.68 -5.75
C THR A 60 6.74 3.46 -6.59
N GLU A 61 6.21 2.41 -5.96
CA GLU A 61 5.76 1.19 -6.64
C GLU A 61 4.55 1.47 -7.54
N GLU A 62 3.60 2.28 -7.08
CA GLU A 62 2.42 2.69 -7.86
C GLU A 62 2.80 3.64 -9.00
N LEU A 63 3.76 4.55 -8.79
CA LEU A 63 4.18 5.49 -9.83
C LEU A 63 5.01 4.83 -10.94
N LEU A 64 5.62 3.67 -10.66
CA LEU A 64 6.44 2.93 -11.61
C LEU A 64 5.63 1.80 -12.26
N PRO A 65 5.41 1.84 -13.59
CA PRO A 65 4.86 0.69 -14.27
C PRO A 65 5.75 -0.54 -14.03
N PHE A 66 5.18 -1.74 -14.02
CA PHE A 66 5.84 -3.03 -13.75
C PHE A 66 6.09 -3.40 -12.28
N ILE A 67 6.01 -2.46 -11.32
CA ILE A 67 6.35 -2.73 -9.90
C ILE A 67 5.11 -2.81 -8.99
N ASP A 68 3.96 -2.28 -9.41
CA ASP A 68 2.69 -2.29 -8.67
C ASP A 68 2.26 -3.68 -8.13
N PHE A 69 2.70 -4.81 -8.72
CA PHE A 69 2.29 -6.14 -8.25
C PHE A 69 2.70 -6.50 -6.80
N ILE A 70 3.61 -5.72 -6.18
CA ILE A 70 4.14 -6.01 -4.84
C ILE A 70 3.08 -5.66 -3.78
N PRO A 71 2.62 -6.65 -2.96
CA PRO A 71 1.55 -6.42 -1.99
C PRO A 71 2.07 -5.72 -0.72
N THR A 72 2.41 -4.43 -0.85
CA THR A 72 3.10 -3.63 0.17
C THR A 72 2.26 -3.39 1.41
N PHE A 73 0.93 -3.24 1.29
CA PHE A 73 0.06 -3.17 2.47
C PHE A 73 0.08 -4.49 3.26
N THR A 74 0.03 -5.62 2.57
CA THR A 74 0.04 -6.94 3.21
C THR A 74 1.38 -7.24 3.88
N ILE A 75 2.50 -6.91 3.24
CA ILE A 75 3.85 -7.06 3.81
C ILE A 75 3.98 -6.23 5.09
N ALA A 76 3.59 -4.96 5.05
CA ALA A 76 3.66 -4.08 6.21
C ALA A 76 2.78 -4.57 7.37
N PHE A 77 1.61 -5.14 7.06
CA PHE A 77 0.75 -5.77 8.05
C PHE A 77 1.41 -7.00 8.70
N LEU A 78 2.03 -7.87 7.90
CA LEU A 78 2.76 -9.04 8.40
C LEU A 78 3.93 -8.64 9.30
N ILE A 79 4.75 -7.65 8.89
CA ILE A 79 5.86 -7.14 9.70
C ILE A 79 5.35 -6.61 11.05
N LYS A 80 4.27 -5.84 11.03
CA LYS A 80 3.66 -5.31 12.25
C LYS A 80 3.12 -6.42 13.14
N LYS A 81 2.46 -7.43 12.56
CA LYS A 81 1.92 -8.59 13.29
C LYS A 81 3.03 -9.41 13.93
N LEU A 82 4.11 -9.70 13.21
CA LEU A 82 5.28 -10.42 13.74
C LEU A 82 5.94 -9.66 14.89
N LYS A 83 6.09 -8.34 14.76
CA LYS A 83 6.65 -7.50 15.83
C LYS A 83 5.76 -7.48 17.08
N THR A 84 4.44 -7.55 16.93
CA THR A 84 3.51 -7.65 18.06
C THR A 84 3.55 -9.03 18.74
N ILE A 85 3.86 -10.12 18.02
CA ILE A 85 3.97 -11.46 18.61
C ILE A 85 5.26 -11.61 19.44
N ASN A 86 6.36 -10.97 19.01
CA ASN A 86 7.68 -11.06 19.65
C ASN A 86 7.92 -10.03 20.78
N SER A 87 6.92 -9.23 21.15
CA SER A 87 6.99 -8.18 22.18
C SER A 87 5.99 -8.41 23.28
#